data_AF-A0A6A4IRK1-F1
#
_entry.id   AF-A0A6A4IRK1-F1
#
_cell.length_a   1.000
_cell.length_b   1.000
_cell.length_c   1.000
_cell.angle_alpha   90.00
_cell.angle_beta   90.00
_cell.angle_gamma   90.00
#
_symmetry.space_group_name_H-M   'P 1'
#
loop_
_entity.id
_entity.type
_entity.pdbx_description
1 polymer ?
#
loop_
_entity_poly.entity_id
_entity_poly.type
_entity_poly.pdbx_seq_one_letter_code
_entity_poly.pdbx_strand_id
1 'polypeptide(L)'
;MANPSEFAREAFMNNILLVKALILLKPPQERDRATQWADLLSSHSNTAEEQSTKNEYLWYLLLVLQHGTLDSPPFSKAPGAGALKPLSTILDKETYQQVLKGTKNEIYFHDTLKELHRRRVNRDDRKRTDDEYDYLEQHEWTKEEVQSCRPKVEDWDTAPAQFLSNQPRPHQGAFCYASVFSDYGEDAN
;
A
#
# COMPACT_ATOMS: atom_id res chain seq x y z
N MET A 1 -18.78 -14.33 6.45
CA MET A 1 -18.85 -13.38 5.31
C MET A 1 -18.51 -12.02 5.87
N ALA A 2 -17.39 -11.42 5.47
CA ALA A 2 -17.01 -10.11 6.00
C ALA A 2 -17.97 -9.02 5.47
N ASN A 3 -18.25 -8.03 6.31
CA ASN A 3 -19.24 -6.99 6.06
C ASN A 3 -18.74 -6.07 4.91
N PRO A 4 -19.54 -5.78 3.87
CA PRO A 4 -19.15 -4.86 2.79
C PRO A 4 -18.62 -3.50 3.28
N SER A 5 -19.12 -3.02 4.42
CA SER A 5 -18.66 -1.77 5.04
C SER A 5 -17.26 -1.87 5.64
N GLU A 6 -16.87 -3.03 6.15
CA GLU A 6 -15.55 -3.28 6.72
C GLU A 6 -14.48 -3.32 5.63
N PHE A 7 -14.78 -3.95 4.50
CA PHE A 7 -13.90 -3.96 3.33
C PHE A 7 -13.66 -2.57 2.74
N ALA A 8 -14.73 -1.77 2.62
CA ALA A 8 -14.60 -0.40 2.13
C ALA A 8 -13.71 0.45 3.05
N ARG A 9 -13.80 0.21 4.37
CA ARG A 9 -12.95 0.86 5.37
C ARG A 9 -11.50 0.41 5.26
N GLU A 10 -11.24 -0.89 5.13
CA GLU A 10 -9.88 -1.42 5.00
C GLU A 10 -9.19 -0.93 3.72
N ALA A 11 -9.90 -0.95 2.58
CA ALA A 11 -9.40 -0.41 1.32
C ALA A 11 -9.05 1.08 1.44
N PHE A 12 -9.91 1.87 2.10
CA PHE A 12 -9.63 3.28 2.38
C PHE A 12 -8.35 3.45 3.21
N MET A 13 -8.19 2.65 4.28
CA MET A 13 -7.00 2.70 5.15
C MET A 13 -5.71 2.33 4.42
N ASN A 14 -5.75 1.34 3.55
CA ASN A 14 -4.58 0.97 2.74
C ASN A 14 -4.24 2.06 1.72
N ASN A 15 -5.26 2.61 1.05
CA ASN A 15 -5.08 3.64 0.04
C ASN A 15 -4.55 4.94 0.65
N ILE A 16 -4.97 5.33 1.86
CA ILE A 16 -4.46 6.54 2.51
C ILE A 16 -3.00 6.38 2.96
N LEU A 17 -2.60 5.19 3.43
CA LEU A 17 -1.20 4.92 3.76
C LEU A 17 -0.32 4.99 2.52
N LEU A 18 -0.78 4.42 1.42
CA LEU A 18 -0.06 4.47 0.15
C LEU A 18 0.06 5.91 -0.39
N VAL A 19 -1.03 6.69 -0.33
CA VAL A 19 -1.00 8.12 -0.68
C VAL A 19 0.03 8.86 0.17
N LYS A 20 0.03 8.69 1.50
CA LYS A 20 1.01 9.35 2.39
C LYS A 20 2.45 8.98 2.04
N ALA A 21 2.72 7.72 1.70
CA ALA A 21 4.05 7.29 1.27
C ALA A 21 4.47 7.95 -0.06
N LEU A 22 3.56 8.00 -1.05
CA LEU A 22 3.83 8.61 -2.35
C LEU A 22 4.01 10.13 -2.28
N ILE A 23 3.32 10.80 -1.36
CA ILE A 23 3.49 12.23 -1.11
C ILE A 23 4.96 12.53 -0.78
N LEU A 24 5.62 11.74 0.05
CA LEU A 24 7.01 11.98 0.46
C LEU A 24 7.99 12.05 -0.73
N LEU A 25 7.65 11.40 -1.85
CA LEU A 25 8.44 11.37 -3.08
C LEU A 25 8.24 12.60 -3.97
N LYS A 26 7.25 13.47 -3.68
CA LYS A 26 6.94 14.66 -4.48
C LYS A 26 7.79 15.88 -4.07
N PRO A 27 7.93 16.91 -4.93
CA PRO A 27 8.58 18.16 -4.59
C PRO A 27 7.91 18.88 -3.41
N PRO A 28 8.63 19.70 -2.61
CA PRO A 28 8.08 20.38 -1.43
C PRO A 28 6.74 21.12 -1.68
N GLN A 29 6.66 21.87 -2.78
CA GLN A 29 5.46 22.64 -3.16
C GLN A 29 4.22 21.76 -3.42
N GLU A 30 4.45 20.54 -3.91
CA GLU A 30 3.42 19.54 -4.17
C GLU A 30 3.05 18.77 -2.90
N ARG A 31 4.04 18.49 -2.04
CA ARG A 31 3.85 17.79 -0.76
C ARG A 31 2.88 18.50 0.16
N ASP A 32 3.03 19.80 0.34
CA ASP A 32 2.19 20.55 1.27
C ASP A 32 0.72 20.51 0.83
N ARG A 33 0.47 20.67 -0.48
CA ARG A 33 -0.88 20.60 -1.05
C ARG A 33 -1.47 19.20 -0.94
N ALA A 34 -0.72 18.17 -1.30
CA ALA A 34 -1.21 16.79 -1.24
C ALA A 34 -1.44 16.32 0.21
N THR A 35 -0.63 16.80 1.15
CA THR A 35 -0.82 16.52 2.59
C THR A 35 -2.12 17.13 3.09
N GLN A 36 -2.43 18.38 2.74
CA GLN A 36 -3.71 19.00 3.09
C GLN A 36 -4.91 18.23 2.54
N TRP A 37 -4.82 17.73 1.30
CA TRP A 37 -5.85 16.87 0.73
C TRP A 37 -5.95 15.53 1.46
N ALA A 38 -4.83 14.87 1.75
CA ALA A 38 -4.81 13.61 2.49
C ALA A 38 -5.43 13.75 3.89
N ASP A 39 -5.15 14.85 4.59
CA ASP A 39 -5.71 15.14 5.91
C ASP A 39 -7.22 15.41 5.84
N LEU A 40 -7.68 16.19 4.85
CA LEU A 40 -9.11 16.39 4.63
C LEU A 40 -9.82 15.07 4.33
N LEU A 41 -9.25 14.22 3.47
CA LEU A 41 -9.85 12.94 3.12
C LEU A 41 -9.84 11.96 4.29
N SER A 42 -8.84 12.01 5.15
CA SER A 42 -8.75 11.19 6.38
C SER A 42 -9.68 11.68 7.50
N SER A 43 -10.25 12.88 7.39
CA SER A 43 -11.12 13.44 8.41
C SER A 43 -12.41 12.63 8.58
N HIS A 44 -12.98 12.67 9.79
CA HIS A 44 -14.22 11.96 10.10
C HIS A 44 -15.35 12.34 9.13
N SER A 45 -16.11 11.34 8.67
CA SER A 45 -17.28 11.52 7.81
C SER A 45 -18.54 11.27 8.62
N ASN A 46 -19.55 12.12 8.45
CA ASN A 46 -20.81 11.98 9.18
C ASN A 46 -21.82 11.10 8.43
N THR A 47 -21.68 10.97 7.10
CA THR A 47 -22.59 10.18 6.25
C THR A 47 -21.86 9.18 5.35
N ALA A 48 -22.58 8.15 4.92
CA ALA A 48 -22.05 7.14 3.99
C ALA A 48 -21.74 7.74 2.61
N GLU A 49 -22.54 8.70 2.16
CA GLU A 49 -22.35 9.43 0.90
C GLU A 49 -21.09 10.30 0.93
N GLU A 50 -20.82 10.95 2.06
CA GLU A 50 -19.60 11.73 2.28
C GLU A 50 -18.38 10.79 2.23
N GLN A 51 -18.45 9.65 2.92
CA GLN A 51 -17.37 8.66 2.90
C GLN A 51 -17.13 8.10 1.49
N SER A 52 -18.20 7.79 0.74
CA SER A 52 -18.08 7.32 -0.64
C SER A 52 -17.40 8.37 -1.52
N THR A 53 -17.74 9.65 -1.32
CA THR A 53 -17.12 10.76 -2.04
C THR A 53 -15.62 10.86 -1.69
N LYS A 54 -15.27 10.80 -0.40
CA LYS A 54 -13.85 10.82 0.03
C LYS A 54 -13.07 9.64 -0.53
N ASN A 55 -13.67 8.44 -0.59
CA ASN A 55 -13.03 7.27 -1.20
C ASN A 55 -12.70 7.51 -2.68
N GLU A 56 -13.62 8.14 -3.43
CA GLU A 56 -13.40 8.47 -4.85
C GLU A 56 -12.28 9.48 -5.04
N TYR A 57 -12.26 10.54 -4.22
CA TYR A 57 -11.16 11.52 -4.19
C TYR A 57 -9.83 10.89 -3.83
N LEU A 58 -9.80 10.01 -2.83
CA LEU A 58 -8.59 9.32 -2.41
C LEU A 58 -8.02 8.46 -3.54
N TRP A 59 -8.89 7.72 -4.23
CA TRP A 59 -8.51 6.95 -5.39
C TRP A 59 -7.94 7.82 -6.50
N TYR A 60 -8.62 8.92 -6.83
CA TYR A 60 -8.13 9.82 -7.85
C TYR A 60 -6.79 10.47 -7.47
N LEU A 61 -6.62 10.85 -6.20
CA LEU A 61 -5.35 11.38 -5.68
C LEU A 61 -4.23 10.34 -5.81
N LEU A 62 -4.51 9.07 -5.52
CA LEU A 62 -3.54 7.98 -5.68
C LEU A 62 -3.08 7.86 -7.15
N LEU A 63 -4.03 7.88 -8.10
CA LEU A 63 -3.70 7.83 -9.53
C LEU A 63 -2.87 9.03 -9.97
N VAL A 64 -3.22 10.23 -9.52
CA VAL A 64 -2.48 11.46 -9.81
C VAL A 64 -1.07 11.39 -9.24
N LEU A 65 -0.89 10.88 -8.02
CA LEU A 65 0.44 10.74 -7.42
C LEU A 65 1.31 9.70 -8.15
N GLN A 66 0.71 8.59 -8.62
CA GLN A 66 1.42 7.51 -9.32
C GLN A 66 1.81 7.87 -10.75
N HIS A 67 0.92 8.54 -11.49
CA HIS A 67 1.03 8.68 -12.94
C HIS A 67 1.07 10.13 -13.44
N GLY A 68 0.80 11.11 -12.58
CA GLY A 68 0.64 12.50 -12.99
C GLY A 68 1.32 13.53 -12.07
N THR A 69 1.01 14.78 -12.35
CA THR A 69 1.32 15.94 -11.50
C THR A 69 0.05 16.44 -10.82
N LEU A 70 0.22 17.07 -9.66
CA LEU A 70 -0.89 17.65 -8.89
C LEU A 70 -1.52 18.88 -9.57
N ASP A 71 -1.17 19.21 -10.81
CA ASP A 71 -1.76 20.33 -11.55
C ASP A 71 -3.15 20.00 -12.12
N SER A 72 -3.56 18.73 -12.05
CA SER A 72 -4.91 18.30 -12.37
C SER A 72 -5.93 18.81 -11.34
N PRO A 73 -7.09 19.34 -11.75
CA PRO A 73 -8.17 19.68 -10.83
C PRO A 73 -8.70 18.40 -10.15
N PRO A 74 -9.11 18.42 -8.87
CA PRO A 74 -9.16 19.57 -7.97
C PRO A 74 -7.84 19.84 -7.22
N PHE A 75 -6.83 19.01 -7.40
CA PHE A 75 -5.59 19.03 -6.60
C PHE A 75 -4.62 20.16 -6.95
N SER A 76 -4.87 20.86 -8.05
CA SER A 76 -4.12 22.06 -8.44
C SER A 76 -4.17 23.18 -7.39
N LYS A 77 -5.17 23.14 -6.51
CA LYS A 77 -5.33 24.07 -5.40
C LYS A 77 -5.49 23.31 -4.08
N ALA A 78 -5.23 24.02 -2.98
CA ALA A 78 -5.55 23.52 -1.65
C ALA A 78 -7.05 23.19 -1.54
N PRO A 79 -7.44 22.22 -0.70
CA PRO A 79 -8.85 21.91 -0.49
C PRO A 79 -9.61 23.12 0.05
N GLY A 80 -10.81 23.37 -0.49
CA GLY A 80 -11.68 24.46 0.00
C GLY A 80 -12.34 24.12 1.33
N ALA A 81 -12.65 25.14 2.13
CA ALA A 81 -13.44 24.99 3.36
C ALA A 81 -14.92 24.78 3.00
N GLY A 82 -15.34 23.53 2.81
CA GLY A 82 -16.72 23.20 2.49
C GLY A 82 -16.91 21.72 2.17
N ALA A 83 -18.17 21.32 1.99
CA ALA A 83 -18.49 19.96 1.56
C ALA A 83 -17.86 19.64 0.19
N LEU A 84 -17.26 18.46 0.07
CA LEU A 84 -16.68 17.99 -1.18
C LEU A 84 -17.75 17.84 -2.24
N LYS A 85 -17.54 18.48 -3.40
CA LYS A 85 -18.41 18.28 -4.56
C LYS A 85 -18.10 16.92 -5.20
N PRO A 86 -19.07 16.23 -5.81
CA PRO A 86 -18.79 14.98 -6.51
C PRO A 86 -17.75 15.18 -7.62
N LEU A 87 -16.80 14.25 -7.78
CA LEU A 87 -15.73 14.37 -8.78
C LEU A 87 -16.27 14.48 -10.22
N SER A 88 -17.43 13.87 -10.48
CA SER A 88 -18.15 13.96 -11.76
C SER A 88 -18.52 15.39 -12.18
N THR A 89 -18.57 16.33 -11.23
CA THR A 89 -18.89 17.73 -11.48
C THR A 89 -17.65 18.59 -11.72
N ILE A 90 -16.47 18.08 -11.39
CA ILE A 90 -15.19 18.80 -11.47
C ILE A 90 -14.38 18.31 -12.67
N LEU A 91 -14.35 17.00 -12.86
CA LEU A 91 -13.60 16.35 -13.94
C LEU A 91 -14.41 16.32 -15.22
N ASP A 92 -13.72 16.35 -16.36
CA ASP A 92 -14.36 16.05 -17.63
C ASP A 92 -14.83 14.58 -17.66
N LYS A 93 -15.80 14.31 -18.52
CA LYS A 93 -16.45 13.00 -18.61
C LYS A 93 -15.46 11.87 -18.93
N GLU A 94 -14.42 12.13 -19.72
CA GLU A 94 -13.47 11.11 -20.11
C GLU A 94 -12.54 10.75 -18.95
N THR A 95 -11.94 11.76 -18.32
CA THR A 95 -11.10 11.58 -17.12
C THR A 95 -11.87 10.89 -16.01
N TYR A 96 -13.10 11.34 -15.72
CA TYR A 96 -13.95 10.71 -14.71
C TYR A 96 -14.24 9.23 -15.01
N GLN A 97 -14.48 8.88 -16.28
CA GLN A 97 -14.68 7.48 -16.67
C GLN A 97 -13.40 6.64 -16.51
N GLN A 98 -12.22 7.22 -16.71
CA GLN A 98 -10.96 6.52 -16.46
C GLN A 98 -10.75 6.26 -14.97
N VAL A 99 -11.03 7.25 -14.12
CA VAL A 99 -11.02 7.10 -12.65
C VAL A 99 -11.94 5.96 -12.23
N LEU A 100 -13.17 5.95 -12.74
CA LEU A 100 -14.17 4.92 -12.48
C LEU A 100 -13.75 3.52 -12.98
N LYS A 101 -13.14 3.43 -14.17
CA LYS A 101 -12.60 2.17 -14.71
C LYS A 101 -11.45 1.64 -13.86
N GLY A 102 -10.57 2.53 -13.38
CA GLY A 102 -9.50 2.21 -12.44
C GLY A 102 -10.04 1.62 -11.13
N THR A 103 -11.03 2.25 -10.52
CA THR A 103 -11.69 1.73 -9.29
C THR A 103 -12.34 0.36 -9.52
N LYS A 104 -12.93 0.12 -10.70
CA LYS A 104 -13.52 -1.19 -11.02
C LYS A 104 -12.47 -2.27 -11.23
N ASN A 105 -11.33 -1.94 -11.84
CA ASN A 105 -10.24 -2.89 -12.02
C ASN A 105 -9.50 -3.22 -10.70
N GLU A 106 -9.45 -2.28 -9.75
CA GLU A 106 -9.02 -2.60 -8.38
C GLU A 106 -10.01 -3.51 -7.65
N ILE A 107 -11.32 -3.35 -7.88
CA ILE A 107 -12.32 -4.31 -7.38
C ILE A 107 -12.02 -5.72 -7.95
N TYR A 108 -11.53 -5.84 -9.19
CA TYR A 108 -11.08 -7.13 -9.75
C TYR A 108 -9.75 -7.63 -9.18
N PHE A 109 -8.78 -6.75 -8.89
CA PHE A 109 -7.56 -7.15 -8.18
C PHE A 109 -7.89 -7.63 -6.76
N HIS A 110 -8.88 -7.00 -6.13
CA HIS A 110 -9.38 -7.38 -4.82
C HIS A 110 -10.23 -8.65 -4.85
N ASP A 111 -11.04 -8.89 -5.88
CA ASP A 111 -11.70 -10.18 -6.13
C ASP A 111 -10.67 -11.27 -6.38
N THR A 112 -9.55 -10.94 -7.03
CA THR A 112 -8.41 -11.85 -7.18
C THR A 112 -7.73 -12.12 -5.84
N LEU A 113 -7.52 -11.10 -4.99
CA LEU A 113 -6.97 -11.27 -3.64
C LEU A 113 -7.94 -12.01 -2.70
N LYS A 114 -9.25 -11.78 -2.82
CA LYS A 114 -10.31 -12.51 -2.14
C LYS A 114 -10.38 -13.94 -2.62
N GLU A 115 -10.24 -14.20 -3.92
CA GLU A 115 -10.18 -15.55 -4.48
C GLU A 115 -8.89 -16.25 -4.04
N LEU A 116 -7.75 -15.55 -3.98
CA LEU A 116 -6.50 -16.08 -3.46
C LEU A 116 -6.58 -16.36 -1.95
N HIS A 117 -7.19 -15.47 -1.17
CA HIS A 117 -7.42 -15.67 0.26
C HIS A 117 -8.44 -16.79 0.50
N ARG A 118 -9.54 -16.84 -0.26
CA ARG A 118 -10.54 -17.92 -0.25
C ARG A 118 -9.90 -19.25 -0.66
N ARG A 119 -8.97 -19.28 -1.62
CA ARG A 119 -8.19 -20.46 -2.00
C ARG A 119 -7.18 -20.86 -0.94
N ARG A 120 -6.63 -19.91 -0.19
CA ARG A 120 -5.76 -20.17 0.97
C ARG A 120 -6.57 -20.79 2.12
N VAL A 121 -7.70 -20.17 2.48
CA VAL A 121 -8.63 -20.68 3.51
C VAL A 121 -9.31 -21.99 3.08
N ASN A 122 -9.70 -22.17 1.81
CA ASN A 122 -10.19 -23.47 1.33
C ASN A 122 -9.09 -24.51 1.11
N ARG A 123 -7.81 -24.11 1.00
CA ARG A 123 -6.69 -25.08 1.05
C ARG A 123 -6.62 -25.69 2.45
N ASP A 124 -6.86 -24.89 3.48
CA ASP A 124 -6.92 -25.36 4.87
C ASP A 124 -8.10 -26.33 5.09
N ASP A 125 -9.22 -26.17 4.37
CA ASP A 125 -10.37 -27.10 4.45
C ASP A 125 -10.27 -28.32 3.53
N ARG A 126 -9.51 -28.28 2.43
CA ARG A 126 -9.44 -29.38 1.43
C ARG A 126 -8.20 -30.26 1.46
N LYS A 127 -7.33 -30.12 2.46
CA LYS A 127 -6.33 -31.13 2.79
C LYS A 127 -6.09 -31.23 4.28
N ARG A 128 -7.11 -31.68 5.00
CA ARG A 128 -6.94 -32.65 6.09
C ARG A 128 -7.39 -34.02 5.57
N THR A 129 -6.76 -34.46 4.48
CA THR A 129 -6.56 -35.89 4.22
C THR A 129 -5.14 -36.13 4.67
N ASP A 130 -4.97 -37.02 5.64
CA ASP A 130 -3.82 -37.18 6.53
C ASP A 130 -2.50 -37.59 5.84
N ASP A 131 -2.36 -37.38 4.53
CA ASP A 131 -1.25 -37.88 3.71
C ASP A 131 -0.25 -36.78 3.26
N GLU A 132 -0.52 -35.48 3.45
CA GLU A 132 0.44 -34.40 3.07
C GLU A 132 1.25 -33.85 4.25
N TYR A 133 0.94 -34.25 5.49
CA TYR A 133 1.74 -33.90 6.67
C TYR A 133 2.91 -34.86 6.94
N ASP A 134 3.08 -35.92 6.15
CA ASP A 134 4.20 -36.85 6.32
C ASP A 134 5.49 -36.38 5.62
N TYR A 135 5.40 -35.35 4.75
CA TYR A 135 6.56 -34.84 4.00
C TYR A 135 7.22 -33.59 4.62
N LEU A 136 6.56 -32.92 5.57
CA LEU A 136 7.11 -31.73 6.25
C LEU A 136 7.66 -32.02 7.66
N GLU A 137 7.31 -33.16 8.27
CA GLU A 137 7.92 -33.58 9.54
C GLU A 137 9.28 -34.30 9.36
N GLN A 138 9.63 -34.73 8.15
CA GLN A 138 10.90 -35.43 7.88
C GLN A 138 12.01 -34.56 7.26
N HIS A 139 11.73 -33.30 6.91
CA HIS A 139 12.81 -32.37 6.55
C HIS A 139 13.41 -31.79 7.84
N GLU A 140 14.25 -32.58 8.49
CA GLU A 140 15.26 -32.02 9.39
C GLU A 140 16.08 -31.03 8.58
N TRP A 141 15.94 -29.75 8.90
CA TRP A 141 16.69 -28.69 8.23
C TRP A 141 18.17 -29.01 8.33
N THR A 142 18.86 -28.94 7.20
CA THR A 142 20.31 -29.07 7.24
C THR A 142 20.91 -27.93 8.06
N LYS A 143 22.04 -28.16 8.72
CA LYS A 143 22.72 -27.11 9.51
C LYS A 143 23.01 -25.85 8.67
N GLU A 144 23.16 -26.01 7.35
CA GLU A 144 23.41 -24.94 6.39
C GLU A 144 22.16 -24.08 6.12
N GLU A 145 20.97 -24.67 6.04
CA GLU A 145 19.71 -23.94 5.86
C GLU A 145 19.33 -23.14 7.11
N VAL A 146 19.55 -23.72 8.30
CA VAL A 146 19.40 -23.01 9.57
C VAL A 146 20.39 -21.84 9.67
N GLN A 147 21.61 -22.01 9.16
CA GLN A 147 22.64 -20.97 9.13
C GLN A 147 22.28 -19.84 8.14
N SER A 148 21.65 -20.14 7.01
CA SER A 148 21.15 -19.18 6.01
C SER A 148 20.08 -18.23 6.59
N CYS A 149 19.20 -18.76 7.45
CA CYS A 149 18.14 -17.97 8.09
C CYS A 149 18.60 -17.22 9.35
N ARG A 150 19.81 -17.46 9.86
CA ARG A 150 20.35 -16.69 10.98
C ARG A 150 20.80 -15.30 10.50
N PRO A 151 20.47 -14.23 11.23
CA PRO A 151 21.03 -12.93 10.93
C PRO A 151 22.55 -13.00 11.02
N LYS A 152 23.23 -12.76 9.89
CA LYS A 152 24.67 -12.51 9.88
C LYS A 152 24.87 -11.12 10.47
N VAL A 153 24.87 -11.03 11.80
CA VAL A 153 25.22 -9.79 12.50
C VAL A 153 26.73 -9.64 12.40
N GLU A 154 27.19 -9.15 11.26
CA GLU A 154 28.53 -8.58 11.11
C GLU A 154 28.35 -7.09 10.87
N ASP A 155 28.77 -6.31 11.87
CA ASP A 155 28.86 -4.86 11.97
C ASP A 155 27.75 -3.99 11.35
N TRP A 156 27.24 -3.07 12.19
CA TRP A 156 26.36 -1.97 11.79
C TRP A 156 27.00 -1.01 10.78
N ASP A 157 28.26 -1.25 10.41
CA ASP A 157 29.09 -0.49 9.47
C ASP A 157 29.05 -1.06 8.04
N THR A 158 27.96 -1.76 7.69
CA THR A 158 27.74 -2.25 6.32
C THR A 158 27.40 -1.07 5.41
N ALA A 159 28.21 -0.86 4.37
CA ALA A 159 27.95 0.19 3.38
C ALA A 159 26.53 0.05 2.78
N PRO A 160 25.83 1.15 2.44
CA PRO A 160 24.45 1.11 1.93
C PRO A 160 24.25 0.13 0.75
N ALA A 161 25.24 0.05 -0.13
CA ALA A 161 25.22 -0.85 -1.30
C ALA A 161 25.23 -2.35 -0.93
N GLN A 162 25.66 -2.71 0.27
CA GLN A 162 25.76 -4.09 0.74
C GLN A 162 24.56 -4.53 1.58
N PHE A 163 23.68 -3.60 1.99
CA PHE A 163 22.53 -3.88 2.86
C PHE A 163 21.63 -5.01 2.34
N LEU A 164 21.22 -4.95 1.06
CA LEU A 164 20.30 -5.93 0.46
C LEU A 164 20.91 -7.32 0.28
N SER A 165 22.24 -7.40 0.13
CA SER A 165 22.95 -8.67 0.00
C SER A 165 23.03 -9.43 1.32
N ASN A 166 22.94 -8.71 2.44
CA ASN A 166 23.02 -9.26 3.79
C ASN A 166 21.66 -9.54 4.44
N GLN A 167 20.54 -9.15 3.80
CA GLN A 167 19.23 -9.42 4.36
C GLN A 167 18.86 -10.92 4.20
N PRO A 168 18.27 -11.55 5.23
CA PRO A 168 17.73 -12.89 5.09
C PRO A 168 16.70 -12.91 3.95
N ARG A 169 16.56 -14.01 3.23
CA ARG A 169 15.56 -14.12 2.15
C ARG A 169 14.58 -15.22 2.53
N PRO A 170 13.34 -14.90 2.95
CA PRO A 170 12.40 -15.96 3.29
C PRO A 170 12.04 -16.76 2.04
N HIS A 171 12.06 -18.09 2.19
CA HIS A 171 11.78 -19.04 1.10
C HIS A 171 10.28 -19.11 0.72
N GLN A 172 9.39 -18.61 1.58
CA GLN A 172 7.94 -18.53 1.33
C GLN A 172 7.36 -17.22 1.88
N GLY A 173 6.44 -16.58 1.13
CA GLY A 173 5.73 -15.36 1.53
C GLY A 173 6.23 -14.09 0.82
N ALA A 174 5.74 -12.93 1.28
CA ALA A 174 6.19 -11.61 0.84
C ALA A 174 6.78 -10.86 2.04
N PHE A 175 7.86 -10.11 1.81
CA PHE A 175 8.59 -9.36 2.83
C PHE A 175 8.99 -8.01 2.26
N CYS A 176 9.23 -7.04 3.14
CA CYS A 176 9.70 -5.71 2.78
C CYS A 176 10.87 -5.33 3.69
N TYR A 177 11.95 -4.83 3.10
CA TYR A 177 13.08 -4.25 3.81
C TYR A 177 13.06 -2.74 3.61
N ALA A 178 13.21 -2.00 4.71
CA ALA A 178 13.41 -0.56 4.69
C ALA A 178 14.78 -0.26 5.31
N SER A 179 15.54 0.65 4.70
CA SER A 179 16.79 1.19 5.26
C SER A 179 16.81 2.70 5.10
N VAL A 180 17.45 3.38 6.04
CA VAL A 180 17.64 4.83 6.06
C VAL A 180 19.13 5.09 6.16
N PHE A 181 19.65 5.91 5.25
CA PHE A 181 21.06 6.30 5.21
C PHE A 181 21.17 7.80 5.41
N SER A 182 22.26 8.24 6.03
CA SER A 182 22.57 9.66 6.23
C SER A 182 24.00 9.92 5.76
N ASP A 183 24.20 11.03 5.07
CA ASP A 183 25.46 11.53 4.54
C ASP A 183 26.09 12.64 5.40
N TYR A 184 25.55 12.90 6.61
CA TYR A 184 26.16 13.79 7.59
C TYR A 184 27.39 13.11 8.22
N GLY A 185 28.53 13.19 7.54
CA GLY A 185 29.83 12.92 8.15
C GLY A 185 30.23 14.09 9.06
N GLU A 186 30.72 13.78 10.26
CA GLU A 186 31.40 14.77 11.10
C GLU A 186 32.54 15.39 10.31
N ASP A 187 32.51 16.71 10.11
CA ASP A 187 33.68 17.45 9.66
C ASP A 187 34.79 17.23 10.70
N ALA A 188 35.83 16.50 10.30
CA ALA A 188 37.00 16.26 11.13
C ALA A 188 37.66 17.60 11.48
N ASN A 189 37.63 17.94 12.77
CA ASN A 189 38.33 19.10 13.34
C ASN A 189 39.60 18.63 14.05
#